data_AF-A0A427UIL0-F1
#
_entry.id   AF-A0A427UIL0-F1
#
_cell.length_a   1.000
_cell.length_b   1.000
_cell.length_c   1.000
_cell.angle_alpha   90.00
_cell.angle_beta   90.00
_cell.angle_gamma   90.00
#
_symmetry.space_group_name_H-M   'P 1'
#
loop_
_entity.id
_entity.type
_entity.pdbx_description
1 polymer ?
#
loop_
_entity_poly.entity_id
_entity_poly.type
_entity_poly.pdbx_seq_one_letter_code
_entity_poly.pdbx_strand_id
1 'polypeptide(L)'
;FAIRKVEDLEEIELGEWILVNDEHMAVTAISETEITVKRGVNYTVPQDHAVGSMILFCDDYIALDETDYFAGESLNVKALTKTGSAQLAIGSATAHAVEMVGLANRPYPPANVKINGEYWPEEIETDLVLTWVDRNRLQQTGGDFLSWLDGGVAIEPGTQTHLILTQLDENDVELATTSTNVTGATSY
;
A
#
# COMPACT_ATOMS: atom_id res chain seq x y z
N PHE A 1 -12.95 9.56 -2.67
CA PHE A 1 -13.85 8.41 -2.83
C PHE A 1 -15.24 8.78 -2.35
N ALA A 2 -16.28 8.46 -3.11
CA ALA A 2 -17.65 8.60 -2.62
C ALA A 2 -17.99 7.48 -1.63
N ILE A 3 -18.66 7.81 -0.54
CA ILE A 3 -19.09 6.89 0.53
C ILE A 3 -20.62 6.95 0.67
N ARG A 4 -21.25 5.85 1.08
CA ARG A 4 -22.72 5.72 1.07
C ARG A 4 -23.33 5.21 2.37
N LYS A 5 -22.54 4.58 3.21
CA LYS A 5 -22.93 4.08 4.53
C LYS A 5 -21.75 4.27 5.44
N VAL A 6 -21.82 5.30 6.27
CA VAL A 6 -20.85 5.54 7.33
C VAL A 6 -21.64 5.57 8.62
N GLU A 7 -21.29 4.65 9.51
CA GLU A 7 -21.70 4.70 10.91
C GLU A 7 -20.56 5.41 11.65
N ASP A 8 -20.91 6.21 12.66
CA ASP A 8 -19.95 6.89 13.56
C ASP A 8 -18.88 7.72 12.82
N LEU A 9 -19.31 8.51 11.83
CA LEU A 9 -18.42 9.36 11.00
C LEU A 9 -17.60 10.34 11.84
N GLU A 10 -18.13 10.73 13.00
CA GLU A 10 -17.49 11.56 14.01
C GLU A 10 -16.32 10.90 14.74
N GLU A 11 -16.20 9.57 14.72
CA GLU A 11 -15.10 8.82 15.34
C GLU A 11 -13.89 8.68 14.41
N ILE A 12 -14.03 9.08 13.13
CA ILE A 12 -12.94 8.99 12.15
C ILE A 12 -11.96 10.15 12.37
N GLU A 13 -10.76 9.80 12.82
CA GLU A 13 -9.65 10.75 12.95
C GLU A 13 -8.96 11.01 11.60
N LEU A 14 -8.67 12.29 11.32
CA LEU A 14 -7.90 12.67 10.14
C LEU A 14 -6.42 12.42 10.37
N GLY A 15 -5.70 12.10 9.30
CA GLY A 15 -4.29 11.74 9.38
C GLY A 15 -4.05 10.25 9.58
N GLU A 16 -5.09 9.49 9.93
CA GLU A 16 -5.04 8.04 10.01
C GLU A 16 -5.18 7.37 8.65
N TRP A 17 -4.77 6.11 8.58
CA TRP A 17 -4.86 5.31 7.37
C TRP A 17 -6.09 4.41 7.33
N ILE A 18 -6.56 4.16 6.13
CA ILE A 18 -7.64 3.25 5.79
C ILE A 18 -7.10 2.12 4.94
N LEU A 19 -7.80 1.00 4.96
CA LEU A 19 -7.58 -0.13 4.08
C LEU A 19 -8.77 -0.30 3.13
N VAL A 20 -8.49 -0.36 1.83
CA VAL A 20 -9.47 -0.72 0.80
C VAL A 20 -8.86 -1.81 -0.07
N ASN A 21 -9.45 -3.01 -0.04
CA ASN A 21 -8.81 -4.22 -0.58
C ASN A 21 -7.39 -4.37 0.00
N ASP A 22 -6.35 -4.26 -0.83
CA ASP A 22 -4.94 -4.36 -0.45
C ASP A 22 -4.19 -3.00 -0.53
N GLU A 23 -4.90 -1.87 -0.72
CA GLU A 23 -4.30 -0.53 -0.73
C GLU A 23 -4.46 0.16 0.63
N HIS A 24 -3.35 0.66 1.16
CA HIS A 24 -3.36 1.57 2.30
C HIS A 24 -3.45 3.01 1.77
N MET A 25 -4.35 3.80 2.35
CA MET A 25 -4.52 5.23 2.00
C MET A 25 -4.63 6.05 3.28
N ALA A 26 -4.15 7.30 3.30
CA ALA A 26 -4.28 8.16 4.48
C ALA A 26 -5.40 9.19 4.29
N VAL A 27 -6.30 9.32 5.26
CA VAL A 27 -7.45 10.23 5.20
C VAL A 27 -7.00 11.66 5.47
N THR A 28 -7.30 12.56 4.54
CA THR A 28 -6.94 13.98 4.65
C THR A 28 -8.15 14.89 4.82
N ALA A 29 -9.33 14.44 4.39
CA ALA A 29 -10.59 15.12 4.67
C ALA A 29 -11.76 14.12 4.58
N ILE A 30 -12.83 14.39 5.31
CA ILE A 30 -14.07 13.61 5.27
C ILE A 30 -15.29 14.54 5.25
N SER A 31 -16.32 14.10 4.57
CA SER A 31 -17.65 14.68 4.53
C SER A 31 -18.69 13.56 4.58
N GLU A 32 -19.98 13.91 4.67
CA GLU A 32 -21.07 12.92 4.72
C GLU A 32 -21.10 11.97 3.52
N THR A 33 -20.60 12.40 2.36
CA THR A 33 -20.71 11.63 1.10
C THR A 33 -19.37 11.32 0.46
N GLU A 34 -18.26 11.87 0.96
CA GLU A 34 -16.95 11.72 0.34
C GLU A 34 -15.80 11.73 1.36
N ILE A 35 -14.77 10.93 1.08
CA ILE A 35 -13.45 11.02 1.71
C ILE A 35 -12.41 11.49 0.69
N THR A 36 -11.48 12.33 1.14
CA THR A 36 -10.26 12.68 0.42
C THR A 36 -9.10 11.96 1.07
N VAL A 37 -8.24 11.35 0.26
CA VAL A 37 -7.14 10.53 0.76
C VAL A 37 -5.85 10.73 -0.03
N LYS A 38 -4.73 10.52 0.64
CA LYS A 38 -3.45 10.20 0.02
C LYS A 38 -3.44 8.72 -0.33
N ARG A 39 -3.17 8.40 -1.60
CA ARG A 39 -3.21 7.03 -2.13
C ARG A 39 -1.85 6.35 -2.11
N GLY A 40 -1.84 5.02 -2.01
CA GLY A 40 -0.62 4.21 -1.98
C GLY A 40 0.37 4.66 -0.91
N VAL A 41 -0.06 4.66 0.35
CA VAL A 41 0.82 4.97 1.49
C VAL A 41 1.46 3.69 2.03
N ASN A 42 2.41 3.84 2.96
CA ASN A 42 3.20 2.74 3.51
C ASN A 42 3.94 1.96 2.40
N TYR A 43 3.75 0.65 2.37
CA TYR A 43 4.38 -0.26 1.40
C TYR A 43 3.48 -0.55 0.18
N THR A 44 2.35 0.13 0.05
CA THR A 44 1.36 -0.12 -1.01
C THR A 44 1.46 0.90 -2.15
N VAL A 45 0.91 0.55 -3.31
CA VAL A 45 0.79 1.43 -4.48
C VAL A 45 -0.68 1.60 -4.83
N PRO A 46 -1.07 2.68 -5.55
CA PRO A 46 -2.46 2.89 -5.96
C PRO A 46 -3.02 1.72 -6.77
N GLN A 47 -4.23 1.27 -6.45
CA GLN A 47 -4.96 0.19 -7.11
C GLN A 47 -6.35 0.63 -7.59
N ASP A 48 -6.92 -0.04 -8.58
CA ASP A 48 -8.33 0.20 -8.91
C ASP A 48 -9.25 -0.42 -7.86
N HIS A 49 -10.26 0.34 -7.42
CA HIS A 49 -11.25 -0.12 -6.46
C HIS A 49 -12.64 -0.12 -7.10
N ALA A 50 -13.29 -1.28 -7.06
CA ALA A 50 -14.65 -1.43 -7.56
C ALA A 50 -15.66 -0.63 -6.70
N VAL A 51 -16.73 -0.15 -7.35
CA VAL A 51 -17.84 0.47 -6.62
C VAL A 51 -18.42 -0.53 -5.61
N GLY A 52 -18.51 -0.12 -4.35
CA GLY A 52 -19.01 -0.97 -3.26
C GLY A 52 -17.91 -1.72 -2.50
N SER A 53 -16.62 -1.52 -2.83
CA SER A 53 -15.51 -1.96 -1.98
C SER A 53 -15.68 -1.44 -0.55
N MET A 54 -15.38 -2.31 0.41
CA MET A 54 -15.42 -1.98 1.83
C MET A 54 -14.21 -1.11 2.19
N ILE A 55 -14.44 -0.09 3.00
CA ILE A 55 -13.40 0.76 3.58
C ILE A 55 -13.30 0.39 5.05
N LEU A 56 -12.10 0.02 5.49
CA LEU A 56 -11.79 -0.19 6.89
C LEU A 56 -10.99 1.01 7.39
N PHE A 57 -11.48 1.67 8.43
CA PHE A 57 -10.75 2.72 9.13
C PHE A 57 -9.89 2.08 10.20
N CYS A 58 -8.58 2.33 10.13
CA CYS A 58 -7.63 1.81 11.10
C CYS A 58 -7.41 2.85 12.18
N ASP A 59 -7.48 2.42 13.43
CA ASP A 59 -7.25 3.24 14.61
C ASP A 59 -6.13 2.64 15.47
N ASP A 60 -5.88 3.29 16.60
CA ASP A 60 -4.88 2.84 17.58
C ASP A 60 -5.36 1.69 18.49
N TYR A 61 -6.62 1.26 18.39
CA TYR A 61 -7.18 0.19 19.21
C TYR A 61 -6.83 -1.19 18.64
N ILE A 62 -5.54 -1.51 18.67
CA ILE A 62 -5.01 -2.76 18.15
C ILE A 62 -4.92 -3.85 19.24
N ALA A 63 -5.23 -5.09 18.85
CA ALA A 63 -4.87 -6.27 19.62
C ALA A 63 -3.52 -6.80 19.12
N LEU A 64 -2.58 -7.03 20.03
CA LEU A 64 -1.25 -7.55 19.70
C LEU A 64 -1.15 -9.03 20.09
N ASP A 65 -0.67 -9.84 19.16
CA ASP A 65 -0.07 -11.15 19.46
C ASP A 65 1.45 -10.95 19.56
N GLU A 66 2.00 -11.16 20.75
CA GLU A 66 3.45 -11.00 21.04
C GLU A 66 4.26 -12.24 20.66
N THR A 67 3.63 -13.27 20.09
CA THR A 67 4.33 -14.47 19.62
C THR A 67 5.19 -14.14 18.42
N ASP A 68 6.47 -14.49 18.50
CA ASP A 68 7.38 -14.39 17.36
C ASP A 68 7.08 -15.49 16.34
N TYR A 69 6.93 -15.08 15.08
CA TYR A 69 6.71 -15.99 13.95
C TYR A 69 7.82 -15.82 12.91
N PHE A 70 8.21 -16.93 12.29
CA PHE A 70 9.18 -16.94 11.20
C PHE A 70 8.53 -16.63 9.86
N ALA A 71 9.33 -16.08 8.94
CA ALA A 71 8.86 -15.84 7.59
C ALA A 71 8.51 -17.17 6.89
N GLY A 72 7.34 -17.24 6.26
CA GLY A 72 6.78 -18.43 5.61
C GLY A 72 5.90 -19.29 6.53
N GLU A 73 5.77 -18.97 7.82
CA GLU A 73 4.78 -19.62 8.68
C GLU A 73 3.36 -19.20 8.30
N SER A 74 2.43 -20.15 8.36
CA SER A 74 1.00 -19.90 8.11
C SER A 74 0.21 -20.03 9.40
N LEU A 75 -0.50 -18.97 9.77
CA LEU A 75 -1.29 -18.87 10.98
C LEU A 75 -2.78 -18.89 10.64
N ASN A 76 -3.56 -19.62 11.42
CA ASN A 76 -5.02 -19.53 11.35
C ASN A 76 -5.51 -18.63 12.47
N VAL A 77 -5.93 -17.42 12.12
CA VAL A 77 -6.44 -16.43 13.06
C VAL A 77 -7.96 -16.33 12.96
N LYS A 78 -8.60 -15.93 14.06
CA LYS A 78 -10.05 -15.71 14.14
C LYS A 78 -10.33 -14.40 14.84
N ALA A 79 -11.01 -13.48 14.18
CA ALA A 79 -11.52 -12.26 14.81
C ALA A 79 -12.82 -12.60 15.57
N LEU A 80 -12.88 -12.27 16.86
CA LEU A 80 -14.04 -12.54 17.71
C LEU A 80 -14.72 -11.22 18.07
N THR A 81 -15.86 -10.92 17.47
CA THR A 81 -16.64 -9.72 17.81
C THR A 81 -17.03 -9.73 19.28
N LYS A 82 -16.81 -8.61 19.97
CA LYS A 82 -17.17 -8.41 21.37
C LYS A 82 -18.17 -7.27 21.49
N THR A 83 -19.28 -7.52 22.18
CA THR A 83 -20.31 -6.55 22.54
C THR A 83 -20.35 -6.40 24.06
N GLY A 84 -21.04 -5.39 24.58
CA GLY A 84 -21.20 -5.21 26.03
C GLY A 84 -21.81 -6.41 26.76
N SER A 85 -22.53 -7.29 26.05
CA SER A 85 -23.19 -8.47 26.61
C SER A 85 -22.45 -9.79 26.39
N ALA A 86 -21.66 -9.92 25.32
CA ALA A 86 -21.07 -11.21 24.94
C ALA A 86 -19.91 -11.08 23.96
N GLN A 87 -19.10 -12.14 23.86
CA GLN A 87 -18.09 -12.34 22.82
C GLN A 87 -18.51 -13.50 21.91
N LEU A 88 -18.23 -13.38 20.60
CA LEU A 88 -18.46 -14.44 19.64
C LEU A 88 -17.66 -15.70 20.02
N ALA A 89 -18.33 -16.85 20.02
CA ALA A 89 -17.69 -18.12 20.31
C ALA A 89 -16.66 -18.47 19.21
N ILE A 90 -15.48 -18.93 19.61
CA ILE A 90 -14.38 -19.27 18.68
C ILE A 90 -14.77 -20.33 17.63
N GLY A 91 -15.67 -21.26 17.99
CA GLY A 91 -16.20 -22.28 17.09
C GLY A 91 -17.10 -21.71 15.99
N SER A 92 -17.69 -20.53 16.21
CA SER A 92 -18.58 -19.85 15.25
C SER A 92 -17.85 -18.84 14.38
N ALA A 93 -16.63 -18.44 14.74
CA ALA A 93 -15.84 -17.49 13.97
C ALA A 93 -15.11 -18.17 12.80
N THR A 94 -15.07 -17.46 11.67
CA THR A 94 -14.34 -17.85 10.46
C THR A 94 -12.83 -17.83 10.73
N ALA A 95 -12.13 -18.89 10.31
CA ALA A 95 -10.67 -18.92 10.31
C ALA A 95 -10.13 -18.21 9.07
N HIS A 96 -9.13 -17.36 9.28
CA HIS A 96 -8.39 -16.68 8.22
C HIS A 96 -6.95 -17.19 8.25
N ALA A 97 -6.47 -17.70 7.12
CA ALA A 97 -5.08 -18.08 6.96
C ALA A 97 -4.25 -16.84 6.63
N VAL A 98 -3.21 -16.58 7.42
CA VAL A 98 -2.27 -15.47 7.23
C VAL A 98 -0.87 -16.06 7.10
N GLU A 99 -0.21 -15.79 5.99
CA GLU A 99 1.20 -16.12 5.82
C GLU A 99 2.07 -14.99 6.38
N MET A 100 2.99 -15.33 7.27
CA MET A 100 3.94 -14.39 7.83
C MET A 100 5.04 -14.11 6.81
N VAL A 101 4.91 -13.05 6.02
CA VAL A 101 5.89 -12.73 4.95
C VAL A 101 6.89 -11.63 5.33
N GLY A 102 6.80 -11.09 6.54
CA GLY A 102 7.74 -10.10 7.08
C GLY A 102 7.66 -8.71 6.42
N LEU A 103 6.47 -8.26 5.99
CA LEU A 103 6.28 -6.98 5.29
C LEU A 103 6.84 -5.79 6.05
N ALA A 104 6.68 -5.77 7.38
CA ALA A 104 7.20 -4.72 8.24
C ALA A 104 8.71 -4.50 8.11
N ASN A 105 9.47 -5.52 7.72
CA ASN A 105 10.93 -5.45 7.57
C ASN A 105 11.39 -5.18 6.13
N ARG A 106 10.47 -5.11 5.16
CA ARG A 106 10.80 -4.81 3.76
C ARG A 106 10.89 -3.29 3.53
N PRO A 107 11.82 -2.81 2.69
CA PRO A 107 11.80 -1.42 2.22
C PRO A 107 10.48 -1.10 1.52
N TYR A 108 10.07 0.16 1.58
CA TYR A 108 8.91 0.63 0.80
C TYR A 108 9.28 0.75 -0.67
N PRO A 109 8.32 0.48 -1.59
CA PRO A 109 8.59 0.55 -3.02
C PRO A 109 8.90 2.00 -3.45
N PRO A 110 9.69 2.21 -4.52
CA PRO A 110 9.79 3.51 -5.16
C PRO A 110 8.41 4.04 -5.55
N ALA A 111 8.26 5.36 -5.50
CA ALA A 111 7.00 6.04 -5.78
C ALA A 111 7.15 7.03 -6.93
N ASN A 112 6.05 7.69 -7.31
CA ASN A 112 6.01 8.76 -8.30
C ASN A 112 6.73 8.38 -9.61
N VAL A 113 6.51 7.13 -10.05
CA VAL A 113 7.15 6.58 -11.24
C VAL A 113 6.52 7.20 -12.47
N LYS A 114 7.35 7.75 -13.35
CA LYS A 114 6.92 8.40 -14.59
C LYS A 114 7.71 7.87 -15.78
N ILE A 115 7.04 7.83 -16.91
CA ILE A 115 7.58 7.51 -18.23
C ILE A 115 7.53 8.80 -19.03
N ASN A 116 8.68 9.32 -19.45
CA ASN A 116 8.81 10.57 -20.21
C ASN A 116 8.09 11.76 -19.54
N GLY A 117 8.06 11.79 -18.21
CA GLY A 117 7.41 12.85 -17.41
C GLY A 117 5.92 12.64 -17.14
N GLU A 118 5.29 11.65 -17.77
CA GLU A 118 3.86 11.34 -17.66
C GLU A 118 3.63 10.05 -16.87
N TYR A 119 2.41 9.91 -16.34
CA TYR A 119 1.97 8.67 -15.68
C TYR A 119 1.22 7.80 -16.68
N TRP A 120 1.63 6.54 -16.80
CA TRP A 120 0.97 5.52 -17.64
C TRP A 120 0.65 5.98 -19.08
N PRO A 121 1.62 6.50 -19.85
CA PRO A 121 1.37 6.85 -21.24
C PRO A 121 1.01 5.61 -22.07
N GLU A 122 0.05 5.75 -22.99
CA GLU A 122 -0.31 4.69 -23.95
C GLU A 122 0.78 4.50 -25.03
N GLU A 123 1.43 5.60 -25.42
CA GLU A 123 2.46 5.62 -26.45
C GLU A 123 3.63 6.52 -26.04
N ILE A 124 4.82 6.20 -26.52
CA ILE A 124 6.03 7.03 -26.40
C ILE A 124 6.57 7.34 -27.79
N GLU A 125 6.81 8.62 -28.08
CA GLU A 125 7.34 9.07 -29.37
C GLU A 125 8.85 9.37 -29.33
N THR A 126 9.42 9.37 -28.13
CA THR A 126 10.84 9.69 -27.86
C THR A 126 11.53 8.51 -27.19
N ASP A 127 12.84 8.66 -26.97
CA ASP A 127 13.60 7.77 -26.11
C ASP A 127 12.91 7.60 -24.75
N LEU A 128 13.04 6.39 -24.19
CA LEU A 128 12.49 6.04 -22.90
C LEU A 128 13.30 6.69 -21.79
N VAL A 129 12.65 7.55 -21.01
CA VAL A 129 13.17 8.16 -19.79
C VAL A 129 12.28 7.77 -18.64
N LEU A 130 12.84 7.07 -17.66
CA LEU A 130 12.15 6.71 -16.43
C LEU A 130 12.60 7.60 -15.29
N THR A 131 11.66 8.04 -14.45
CA THR A 131 11.98 8.74 -13.20
C THR A 131 11.13 8.18 -12.07
N TRP A 132 11.67 8.19 -10.85
CA TRP A 132 10.96 7.77 -9.64
C TRP A 132 11.51 8.54 -8.43
N VAL A 133 10.87 8.34 -7.27
CA VAL A 133 11.37 8.85 -6.00
C VAL A 133 11.58 7.74 -4.99
N ASP A 134 12.60 7.92 -4.15
CA ASP A 134 12.93 6.97 -3.09
C ASP A 134 11.98 7.11 -1.89
N ARG A 135 11.87 6.00 -1.16
CA ARG A 135 11.08 5.86 0.07
C ARG A 135 11.92 5.32 1.20
N ASN A 136 11.46 5.56 2.42
CA ASN A 136 12.14 5.17 3.65
C ASN A 136 11.11 4.79 4.72
N ARG A 137 11.01 3.50 5.01
CA ARG A 137 10.02 3.00 5.97
C ARG A 137 10.24 3.61 7.34
N LEU A 138 11.50 3.68 7.79
CA LEU A 138 11.84 4.16 9.14
C LEU A 138 11.38 5.61 9.39
N GLN A 139 11.32 6.44 8.34
CA GLN A 139 10.82 7.81 8.45
C GLN A 139 9.29 7.89 8.32
N GLN A 140 8.69 7.00 7.52
CA GLN A 140 7.28 7.04 7.17
C GLN A 140 6.38 6.28 8.15
N THR A 141 6.90 5.33 8.95
CA THR A 141 6.14 4.63 9.99
C THR A 141 6.02 5.43 11.29
N GLY A 142 6.83 6.48 11.48
CA GLY A 142 6.79 7.37 12.65
C GLY A 142 6.57 8.85 12.31
N GLY A 143 6.18 9.15 11.08
CA GLY A 143 6.01 10.49 10.56
C GLY A 143 4.78 10.59 9.64
N ASP A 144 4.72 11.64 8.83
CA ASP A 144 3.58 11.85 7.93
C ASP A 144 3.50 10.77 6.85
N PHE A 145 2.28 10.32 6.54
CA PHE A 145 2.03 9.45 5.39
C PHE A 145 2.37 10.18 4.09
N LEU A 146 3.28 9.60 3.32
CA LEU A 146 3.60 10.03 1.96
C LEU A 146 2.79 9.22 0.95
N SER A 147 2.09 9.91 0.07
CA SER A 147 1.34 9.31 -1.03
C SER A 147 2.28 8.81 -2.13
N TRP A 148 1.75 8.00 -3.04
CA TRP A 148 2.48 7.62 -4.25
C TRP A 148 2.89 8.81 -5.13
N LEU A 149 2.16 9.93 -5.07
CA LEU A 149 2.43 11.14 -5.87
C LEU A 149 3.35 12.14 -5.15
N ASP A 150 3.56 11.98 -3.83
CA ASP A 150 4.36 12.90 -3.04
C ASP A 150 5.85 12.81 -3.41
N GLY A 151 6.60 13.89 -3.16
CA GLY A 151 8.06 13.93 -3.33
C GLY A 151 8.79 12.86 -2.49
N GLY A 152 10.00 12.53 -2.91
CA GLY A 152 10.83 11.50 -2.26
C GLY A 152 11.42 11.90 -0.92
N VAL A 153 11.87 10.89 -0.19
CA VAL A 153 12.74 11.04 1.00
C VAL A 153 14.07 10.37 0.74
N ALA A 154 15.03 10.55 1.65
CA ALA A 154 16.32 9.86 1.55
C ALA A 154 16.11 8.35 1.62
N ILE A 155 16.67 7.61 0.66
CA ILE A 155 16.61 6.15 0.61
C ILE A 155 17.01 5.51 1.95
N GLU A 156 16.27 4.48 2.37
CA GLU A 156 16.59 3.74 3.60
C GLU A 156 17.94 2.99 3.45
N PRO A 157 18.86 3.12 4.42
CA PRO A 157 20.15 2.43 4.37
C PRO A 157 20.01 0.92 4.16
N GLY A 158 20.76 0.39 3.19
CA GLY A 158 20.72 -1.04 2.85
C GLY A 158 19.60 -1.42 1.86
N THR A 159 18.76 -0.49 1.44
CA THR A 159 17.78 -0.72 0.36
C THR A 159 18.47 -0.80 -0.99
N GLN A 160 17.97 -1.68 -1.86
CA GLN A 160 18.39 -1.75 -3.26
C GLN A 160 17.19 -1.52 -4.17
N THR A 161 17.42 -0.78 -5.25
CA THR A 161 16.43 -0.55 -6.30
C THR A 161 16.91 -1.25 -7.57
N HIS A 162 16.11 -2.18 -8.07
CA HIS A 162 16.37 -2.92 -9.31
C HIS A 162 15.31 -2.55 -10.33
N LEU A 163 15.75 -2.18 -11.53
CA LEU A 163 14.90 -1.87 -12.66
C LEU A 163 14.97 -3.03 -13.66
N ILE A 164 13.80 -3.57 -14.00
CA ILE A 164 13.63 -4.59 -15.03
C ILE A 164 12.74 -3.98 -16.12
N LEU A 165 13.29 -3.91 -17.33
CA LEU A 165 12.63 -3.40 -18.53
C LEU A 165 12.41 -4.56 -19.48
N THR A 166 11.16 -4.92 -19.73
CA THR A 166 10.79 -5.99 -20.66
C THR A 166 10.04 -5.39 -21.84
N GLN A 167 10.52 -5.68 -23.05
CA GLN A 167 9.92 -5.29 -24.32
C GLN A 167 9.13 -6.49 -24.86
N LEU A 168 7.87 -6.26 -25.19
CA LEU A 168 6.98 -7.27 -25.78
C LEU A 168 6.59 -6.84 -27.21
N ASP A 169 6.25 -7.82 -28.06
CA ASP A 169 5.61 -7.56 -29.34
C ASP A 169 4.08 -7.42 -29.22
N GLU A 170 3.39 -7.26 -30.35
CA GLU A 170 1.92 -7.12 -30.41
C GLU A 170 1.13 -8.36 -29.92
N ASN A 171 1.79 -9.51 -29.76
CA ASN A 171 1.21 -10.77 -29.28
C ASN A 171 1.66 -11.10 -27.85
N ASP A 172 2.16 -10.12 -27.10
CA ASP A 172 2.72 -10.25 -25.75
C ASP A 172 3.94 -11.21 -25.67
N VAL A 173 4.66 -11.40 -26.78
CA VAL A 173 5.89 -12.20 -26.79
C VAL A 173 7.09 -11.33 -26.44
N GLU A 174 7.88 -11.78 -25.46
CA GLU A 174 9.09 -11.07 -25.04
C GLU A 174 10.13 -11.00 -26.16
N LEU A 175 10.51 -9.76 -26.50
CA LEU A 175 11.56 -9.42 -27.47
C LEU A 175 12.91 -9.23 -26.79
N ALA A 176 12.93 -8.54 -25.65
CA ALA A 176 14.14 -8.26 -24.89
C ALA A 176 13.81 -7.92 -23.43
N THR A 177 14.71 -8.31 -22.51
CA THR A 177 14.67 -7.86 -21.12
C THR A 177 16.02 -7.30 -20.71
N THR A 178 16.01 -6.11 -20.10
CA THR A 178 17.18 -5.47 -19.47
C THR A 178 16.95 -5.38 -17.98
N SER A 179 17.93 -5.83 -17.19
CA SER A 179 17.91 -5.73 -15.73
C SER A 179 19.12 -4.94 -15.27
N THR A 180 18.89 -3.89 -14.48
CA THR A 180 19.97 -3.06 -13.94
C THR A 180 19.71 -2.70 -12.48
N ASN A 181 20.79 -2.61 -11.70
CA ASN A 181 20.72 -2.08 -10.35
C ASN A 181 20.85 -0.55 -10.44
N VAL A 182 19.82 0.15 -10.00
CA VAL A 182 19.70 1.62 -10.03
C VAL A 182 19.67 2.20 -8.62
N THR A 183 20.22 1.48 -7.64
CA THR A 183 20.28 1.94 -6.24
C THR A 183 20.98 3.29 -6.16
N GLY A 184 20.30 4.28 -5.57
CA GLY A 184 20.80 5.65 -5.43
C GLY A 184 20.65 6.52 -6.69
N ALA A 185 20.07 5.98 -7.77
CA ALA A 185 19.59 6.78 -8.89
C ALA A 185 18.07 6.97 -8.79
N THR A 186 17.59 8.08 -9.35
CA THR A 186 16.16 8.43 -9.44
C THR A 186 15.69 8.59 -10.89
N SER A 187 16.55 8.20 -11.84
CA SER A 187 16.24 8.19 -13.27
C SER A 187 17.01 7.09 -14.00
N TYR A 188 16.45 6.63 -15.13
CA TYR A 188 17.11 5.74 -16.10
C TYR A 188 16.85 6.24 -17.52
#